data_AF-A0A483A6J0-F1
#
_entry.id   AF-A0A483A6J0-F1
#
_cell.length_a   1.000
_cell.length_b   1.000
_cell.length_c   1.000
_cell.angle_alpha   90.00
_cell.angle_beta   90.00
_cell.angle_gamma   90.00
#
_symmetry.space_group_name_H-M   'P 1'
#
loop_
_entity.id
_entity.type
_entity.pdbx_description
1 polymer ?
#
loop_
_entity_poly.entity_id
_entity_poly.type
_entity_poly.pdbx_seq_one_letter_code
_entity_poly.pdbx_strand_id
1 'polypeptide(L)'
;MMSLATLDMVKRSKQIKIEKLLNNIAPVFTSSPTASVAENTGTAITIVATDEQTITYSISGTDAADFSINSSTGVVSFNPVPDYKSPADIDINNIYIFTATATDAKGLATTQRITIRITYGVEYT
;
A
#
# COMPACT_ATOMS: atom_id res chain seq x y z
N MET A 1 46.62 23.94 10.37
CA MET A 1 45.75 23.30 11.38
C MET A 1 44.34 23.83 11.19
N MET A 2 43.32 22.98 11.21
CA MET A 2 41.92 23.43 11.16
C MET A 2 41.56 24.13 12.48
N SER A 3 40.79 25.22 12.44
CA SER A 3 40.30 25.86 13.67
C SER A 3 39.26 24.96 14.36
N LEU A 4 39.07 25.11 15.68
CA LEU A 4 38.03 24.38 16.40
C LEU A 4 36.63 24.65 15.82
N ALA A 5 36.34 25.90 15.41
CA ALA A 5 35.08 26.26 14.75
C ALA A 5 34.90 25.51 13.42
N THR A 6 35.98 25.37 12.64
CA THR A 6 35.95 24.61 11.38
C THR A 6 35.76 23.12 11.65
N LEU A 7 36.36 22.56 12.71
CA LEU A 7 36.19 21.18 13.10
C LEU A 7 34.76 20.87 13.56
N ASP A 8 34.15 21.76 14.34
CA ASP A 8 32.76 21.62 14.80
C ASP A 8 31.76 21.72 13.65
N MET A 9 31.98 22.62 12.69
CA MET A 9 31.18 22.71 11.46
C MET A 9 31.28 21.42 10.63
N VAL A 10 32.47 20.84 10.49
CA VAL A 10 32.67 19.58 9.75
C VAL A 10 32.01 18.40 10.48
N LYS A 11 32.09 18.33 11.82
CA LYS A 11 31.40 17.31 12.61
C LYS A 11 29.87 17.45 12.51
N ARG A 12 29.34 18.67 12.67
CA ARG A 12 27.90 18.96 12.57
C ARG A 12 27.35 18.62 11.18
N SER A 13 28.06 18.98 10.11
CA SER A 13 27.64 18.67 8.74
C SER A 13 27.66 17.16 8.43
N LYS A 14 28.67 16.43 8.92
CA LYS A 14 28.67 14.96 8.84
C LYS A 14 27.52 14.34 9.64
N GLN A 15 27.26 14.83 10.85
CA GLN A 15 26.17 14.35 11.71
C GLN A 15 24.80 14.55 11.05
N ILE A 16 24.52 15.75 10.53
CA ILE A 16 23.27 16.06 9.80
C ILE A 16 23.12 15.17 8.56
N LYS A 17 24.22 14.93 7.85
CA LYS A 17 24.21 14.06 6.66
C LYS A 17 23.92 12.60 7.01
N ILE A 18 24.43 12.12 8.15
CA ILE A 18 24.18 10.76 8.66
C ILE A 18 22.71 10.62 9.09
N GLU A 19 22.17 11.56 9.87
CA GLU A 19 20.75 11.57 10.29
C GLU A 19 19.81 11.60 9.08
N LYS A 20 20.11 12.42 8.05
CA LYS A 20 19.34 12.45 6.81
C LYS A 20 19.38 11.12 6.04
N LEU A 21 20.49 10.38 6.12
CA LEU A 21 20.65 9.09 5.44
C LEU A 21 19.92 7.96 6.17
N LEU A 22 19.83 8.02 7.50
CA LEU A 22 19.10 7.05 8.32
C LEU A 22 17.58 7.12 8.09
N ASN A 23 17.05 8.33 7.85
CA ASN A 23 15.62 8.56 7.62
C ASN A 23 15.25 8.45 6.13
N ASN A 24 15.94 7.58 5.37
CA ASN A 24 15.70 7.37 3.94
C ASN A 24 15.42 5.89 3.66
N ILE A 25 14.46 5.36 4.40
CA ILE A 25 13.92 4.02 4.26
C ILE A 25 12.61 4.10 3.48
N ALA A 26 12.29 3.08 2.70
CA ALA A 26 11.02 3.02 1.98
C ALA A 26 9.87 2.67 2.94
N PRO A 27 8.61 2.98 2.58
CA PRO A 27 7.45 2.61 3.39
C PRO A 27 7.38 1.11 3.65
N VAL A 28 6.88 0.70 4.82
CA VAL A 28 6.71 -0.71 5.19
C VAL A 28 5.24 -1.02 5.37
N PHE A 29 4.70 -1.97 4.58
CA PHE A 29 3.32 -2.43 4.76
C PHE A 29 3.13 -3.13 6.11
N THR A 30 2.08 -2.73 6.83
CA THR A 30 1.65 -3.32 8.10
C THR A 30 0.29 -4.02 8.00
N SER A 31 -0.47 -3.77 6.92
CA SER A 31 -1.70 -4.51 6.63
C SER A 31 -1.43 -5.95 6.19
N SER A 32 -2.40 -6.84 6.43
CA SER A 32 -2.39 -8.19 5.86
C SER A 32 -2.38 -8.13 4.32
N PRO A 33 -1.61 -8.99 3.63
CA PRO A 33 -1.67 -9.11 2.18
C PRO A 33 -2.92 -9.87 1.70
N THR A 34 -3.78 -10.34 2.59
CA THR A 34 -4.98 -11.11 2.23
C THR A 34 -6.23 -10.63 2.95
N ALA A 35 -7.37 -10.75 2.28
CA ALA A 35 -8.69 -10.58 2.87
C ALA A 35 -9.70 -11.59 2.31
N SER A 36 -10.73 -11.88 3.10
CA SER A 36 -11.92 -12.62 2.69
C SER A 36 -13.11 -11.69 2.82
N VAL A 37 -13.84 -11.48 1.73
CA VAL A 37 -14.91 -10.48 1.66
C VAL A 37 -16.19 -11.14 1.16
N ALA A 38 -17.31 -10.86 1.82
CA ALA A 38 -18.61 -11.34 1.34
C ALA A 38 -18.97 -10.63 0.02
N GLU A 39 -19.64 -11.35 -0.88
CA GLU A 39 -20.29 -10.70 -2.04
C GLU A 39 -21.19 -9.54 -1.61
N ASN A 40 -21.54 -8.66 -2.56
CA ASN A 40 -22.30 -7.44 -2.31
C ASN A 40 -21.61 -6.42 -1.36
N THR A 41 -20.34 -6.62 -1.02
CA THR A 41 -19.55 -5.67 -0.22
C THR A 41 -18.70 -4.76 -1.12
N GLY A 42 -18.86 -3.44 -0.99
CA GLY A 42 -18.13 -2.49 -1.83
C GLY A 42 -16.65 -2.29 -1.48
N THR A 43 -16.27 -2.44 -0.21
CA THR A 43 -14.87 -2.29 0.23
C THR A 43 -14.17 -3.64 0.23
N ALA A 44 -13.00 -3.71 -0.42
CA ALA A 44 -12.20 -4.92 -0.51
C ALA A 44 -11.22 -5.06 0.66
N ILE A 45 -10.41 -4.03 0.89
CA ILE A 45 -9.38 -4.00 1.93
C ILE A 45 -8.95 -2.55 2.16
N THR A 46 -8.41 -2.24 3.34
CA THR A 46 -7.59 -1.03 3.52
C THR A 46 -6.14 -1.45 3.62
N ILE A 47 -5.31 -1.04 2.66
CA ILE A 47 -3.86 -1.25 2.73
C ILE A 47 -3.22 -0.17 3.58
N VAL A 48 -2.27 -0.55 4.43
CA VAL A 48 -1.63 0.35 5.37
C VAL A 48 -0.13 0.10 5.33
N ALA A 49 0.64 1.17 5.14
CA ALA A 49 2.07 1.19 5.32
C ALA A 49 2.47 2.30 6.31
N THR A 50 3.65 2.13 6.92
CA THR A 50 4.25 3.10 7.84
C THR A 50 5.53 3.67 7.24
N ASP A 51 5.69 4.98 7.38
CA ASP A 51 6.89 5.71 7.00
C ASP A 51 6.95 7.01 7.83
N GLU A 52 8.13 7.59 7.99
CA GLU A 52 8.28 8.92 8.60
C GLU A 52 7.81 10.04 7.65
N GLN A 53 7.64 9.74 6.36
CA GLN A 53 7.16 10.63 5.32
C GLN A 53 5.69 10.34 5.00
N THR A 54 5.03 11.31 4.35
CA THR A 54 3.70 11.09 3.79
C THR A 54 3.75 10.01 2.71
N ILE A 55 2.80 9.07 2.78
CA ILE A 55 2.68 7.95 1.85
C ILE A 55 1.55 8.23 0.84
N THR A 56 1.81 7.90 -0.42
CA THR A 56 0.79 7.79 -1.47
C THR A 56 0.68 6.34 -1.92
N TYR A 57 -0.55 5.85 -2.07
CA TYR A 57 -0.84 4.49 -2.49
C TYR A 57 -1.31 4.41 -3.94
N SER A 58 -0.93 3.32 -4.61
CA SER A 58 -1.45 2.94 -5.93
C SER A 58 -1.59 1.42 -6.05
N ILE A 59 -2.33 0.97 -7.07
CA ILE A 59 -2.52 -0.45 -7.38
C ILE A 59 -2.22 -0.74 -8.86
N SER A 60 -1.77 -1.95 -9.14
CA SER A 60 -1.50 -2.45 -10.49
C SER A 60 -1.60 -3.97 -10.55
N GLY A 61 -1.47 -4.57 -11.72
CA GLY A 61 -1.52 -6.03 -11.90
C GLY A 61 -2.81 -6.49 -12.57
N THR A 62 -3.03 -7.80 -12.54
CA THR A 62 -4.04 -8.49 -13.36
C THR A 62 -5.46 -7.98 -13.10
N ASP A 63 -5.90 -8.01 -11.83
CA ASP A 63 -7.28 -7.68 -11.48
C ASP A 63 -7.42 -6.22 -11.00
N ALA A 64 -6.39 -5.39 -11.16
CA ALA A 64 -6.39 -4.02 -10.64
C ALA A 64 -7.47 -3.13 -11.27
N ALA A 65 -7.96 -3.48 -12.47
CA ALA A 65 -9.06 -2.79 -13.13
C ALA A 65 -10.40 -2.98 -12.40
N ASP A 66 -10.55 -4.04 -11.62
CA ASP A 66 -11.75 -4.34 -10.83
C ASP A 66 -11.78 -3.56 -9.49
N PHE A 67 -10.82 -2.65 -9.29
CA PHE A 67 -10.68 -1.89 -8.07
C PHE A 67 -10.46 -0.40 -8.32
N SER A 68 -10.80 0.37 -7.30
CA SER A 68 -10.35 1.75 -7.12
C SER A 68 -9.61 1.87 -5.79
N ILE A 69 -8.62 2.75 -5.73
CA ILE A 69 -7.89 3.06 -4.50
C ILE A 69 -7.96 4.56 -4.19
N ASN A 70 -8.27 4.87 -2.94
CA ASN A 70 -8.02 6.20 -2.41
C ASN A 70 -6.54 6.32 -2.04
N SER A 71 -5.79 7.08 -2.84
CA SER A 71 -4.32 7.16 -2.75
C SER A 71 -3.79 7.74 -1.44
N SER A 72 -4.60 8.45 -0.66
CA SER A 72 -4.19 9.03 0.63
C SER A 72 -4.56 8.19 1.84
N THR A 73 -5.56 7.31 1.72
CA THR A 73 -6.06 6.51 2.85
C THR A 73 -5.80 5.01 2.70
N GLY A 74 -5.45 4.56 1.49
CA GLY A 74 -5.22 3.13 1.20
C GLY A 74 -6.51 2.31 1.16
N VAL A 75 -7.70 2.94 1.21
CA VAL A 75 -8.97 2.23 1.04
C VAL A 75 -9.10 1.75 -0.40
N VAL A 76 -9.19 0.43 -0.58
CA VAL A 76 -9.42 -0.23 -1.86
C VAL A 76 -10.86 -0.72 -1.91
N SER A 77 -11.58 -0.31 -2.95
CA SER A 77 -12.98 -0.66 -3.19
C SER A 77 -13.13 -1.39 -4.53
N PHE A 78 -14.10 -2.29 -4.60
CA PHE A 78 -14.46 -2.99 -5.83
C PHE A 78 -15.15 -2.06 -6.84
N ASN A 79 -14.96 -2.36 -8.12
CA ASN A 79 -15.62 -1.71 -9.24
C ASN A 79 -15.68 -2.67 -10.46
N PRO A 80 -16.77 -3.43 -10.66
CA PRO A 80 -18.04 -3.43 -9.91
C PRO A 80 -17.96 -4.20 -8.60
N VAL A 81 -18.98 -4.05 -7.75
CA VAL A 81 -19.16 -4.85 -6.52
C VAL A 81 -19.26 -6.35 -6.88
N PRO A 82 -18.61 -7.26 -6.14
CA PRO A 82 -18.55 -8.67 -6.50
C PRO A 82 -19.88 -9.40 -6.25
N ASP A 83 -20.25 -10.27 -7.18
CA ASP A 83 -21.29 -11.30 -7.07
C ASP A 83 -20.61 -12.68 -7.14
N TYR A 84 -20.77 -13.50 -6.10
CA TYR A 84 -20.07 -14.79 -6.03
C TYR A 84 -20.52 -15.76 -7.12
N LYS A 85 -21.79 -15.67 -7.55
CA LYS A 85 -22.40 -16.52 -8.58
C LYS A 85 -22.14 -16.00 -9.99
N SER A 86 -21.69 -14.74 -10.13
CA SER A 86 -21.31 -14.12 -11.39
C SER A 86 -19.99 -13.34 -11.24
N PRO A 87 -18.85 -14.03 -11.05
CA PRO A 87 -17.56 -13.38 -10.83
C PRO A 87 -17.16 -12.52 -12.04
N ALA A 88 -16.58 -11.37 -11.75
CA ALA A 88 -16.11 -10.42 -12.77
C ALA A 88 -14.58 -10.43 -12.93
N ASP A 89 -13.86 -11.22 -12.13
CA ASP A 89 -12.41 -11.41 -12.24
C ASP A 89 -12.03 -12.13 -13.55
N ILE A 90 -10.79 -11.90 -14.00
CA ILE A 90 -10.33 -12.31 -15.33
C ILE A 90 -10.44 -13.82 -15.57
N ASP A 91 -10.26 -14.62 -14.51
CA ASP A 91 -10.26 -16.08 -14.56
C ASP A 91 -11.48 -16.71 -13.85
N ILE A 92 -12.45 -15.87 -13.43
CA ILE A 92 -13.78 -16.26 -12.96
C ILE A 92 -13.70 -17.24 -11.77
N ASN A 93 -12.77 -17.02 -10.85
CA ASN A 93 -12.46 -17.97 -9.78
C ASN A 93 -12.80 -17.43 -8.36
N ASN A 94 -13.34 -16.20 -8.26
CA ASN A 94 -13.64 -15.49 -7.02
C ASN A 94 -12.38 -15.13 -6.19
N ILE A 95 -11.22 -14.98 -6.83
CA ILE A 95 -9.94 -14.63 -6.22
C ILE A 95 -9.29 -13.53 -7.04
N TYR A 96 -9.32 -12.33 -6.48
CA TYR A 96 -8.75 -11.15 -7.10
C TYR A 96 -7.33 -10.92 -6.59
N ILE A 97 -6.40 -10.65 -7.51
CA ILE A 97 -4.99 -10.43 -7.22
C ILE A 97 -4.53 -9.11 -7.87
N PHE A 98 -4.02 -8.22 -7.03
CA PHE A 98 -3.35 -6.99 -7.46
C PHE A 98 -2.09 -6.75 -6.64
N THR A 99 -1.26 -5.83 -7.11
CA THR A 99 -0.06 -5.34 -6.42
C THR A 99 -0.35 -3.96 -5.88
N ALA A 100 -0.28 -3.82 -4.56
CA ALA A 100 -0.28 -2.53 -3.88
C ALA A 100 1.13 -1.92 -3.89
N THR A 101 1.23 -0.62 -4.13
CA THR A 101 2.47 0.15 -4.00
C THR A 101 2.27 1.27 -2.98
N ALA A 102 3.17 1.39 -2.02
CA ALA A 102 3.26 2.51 -1.10
C ALA A 102 4.53 3.30 -1.43
N THR A 103 4.38 4.57 -1.79
CA THR A 103 5.48 5.45 -2.17
C THR A 103 5.55 6.62 -1.20
N ASP A 104 6.73 6.88 -0.64
CA ASP A 104 6.97 8.02 0.23
C ASP A 104 7.11 9.34 -0.56
N ALA A 105 7.15 10.47 0.15
CA ALA A 105 7.33 11.79 -0.45
C ALA A 105 8.71 12.01 -1.11
N LYS A 106 9.67 11.09 -0.93
CA LYS A 106 11.02 11.13 -1.54
C LYS A 106 11.11 10.21 -2.77
N GLY A 107 10.06 9.47 -3.09
CA GLY A 107 9.99 8.54 -4.22
C GLY A 107 10.49 7.13 -3.93
N LEU A 108 10.78 6.78 -2.67
CA LEU A 108 11.04 5.41 -2.27
C LEU A 108 9.73 4.64 -2.21
N ALA A 109 9.72 3.42 -2.75
CA ALA A 109 8.52 2.62 -2.87
C ALA A 109 8.73 1.18 -2.42
N THR A 110 7.69 0.61 -1.82
CA THR A 110 7.58 -0.82 -1.51
C THR A 110 6.31 -1.36 -2.15
N THR A 111 6.34 -2.62 -2.58
CA THR A 111 5.18 -3.30 -3.15
C THR A 111 4.74 -4.48 -2.27
N GLN A 112 3.44 -4.79 -2.29
CA GLN A 112 2.87 -5.96 -1.64
C GLN A 112 1.82 -6.57 -2.57
N ARG A 113 1.95 -7.87 -2.85
CA ARG A 113 0.93 -8.63 -3.57
C ARG A 113 -0.25 -8.85 -2.64
N ILE A 114 -1.43 -8.41 -3.05
CA ILE A 114 -2.68 -8.58 -2.32
C ILE A 114 -3.51 -9.71 -2.95
N THR A 115 -4.21 -10.48 -2.12
CA THR A 115 -5.16 -11.50 -2.58
C THR A 115 -6.46 -11.37 -1.82
N ILE A 116 -7.55 -11.13 -2.56
CA ILE A 116 -8.90 -11.00 -2.01
C ILE A 116 -9.71 -12.20 -2.46
N ARG A 117 -10.26 -12.95 -1.50
CA ARG A 117 -11.19 -14.05 -1.78
C ARG A 117 -12.62 -13.58 -1.55
N ILE A 118 -13.48 -13.75 -2.56
CA ILE A 118 -14.91 -13.56 -2.38
C ILE A 118 -15.49 -14.82 -1.74
N THR A 119 -16.30 -14.61 -0.72
CA THR A 119 -17.11 -15.65 -0.11
C THR A 119 -18.57 -15.37 -0.40
N TYR A 120 -19.31 -16.45 -0.61
CA TYR A 120 -20.76 -16.39 -0.58
C TYR A 120 -21.22 -15.79 0.77
N GLY A 121 -22.04 -14.74 0.71
CA GLY A 121 -22.53 -14.02 1.88
C GLY A 121 -23.96 -14.45 2.24
N VAL A 122 -24.32 -14.42 3.53
CA VAL A 122 -25.64 -14.88 4.00
C VAL A 122 -26.73 -13.89 3.57
N GLU A 123 -27.71 -14.38 2.80
CA GLU A 123 -28.99 -13.70 2.59
C GLU A 123 -29.68 -13.56 3.95
N TYR A 124 -29.72 -12.34 4.52
CA TYR A 124 -30.72 -12.06 5.55
C TYR A 124 -32.03 -11.75 4.82
N THR A 125 -33.03 -12.59 5.10
CA THR A 125 -34.39 -12.54 4.55
C THR A 125 -35.11 -11.26 4.93
#